data_AF-A0A8S9KU77-F1
#
_entry.id   AF-A0A8S9KU77-F1
#
_cell.length_a   1.000
_cell.length_b   1.000
_cell.length_c   1.000
_cell.angle_alpha   90.00
_cell.angle_beta   90.00
_cell.angle_gamma   90.00
#
_symmetry.space_group_name_H-M   'P 1'
#
loop_
_entity.id
_entity.type
_entity.pdbx_description
1 polymer ?
#
loop_
_entity_poly.entity_id
_entity_poly.type
_entity_poly.pdbx_seq_one_letter_code
_entity_poly.pdbx_strand_id
1 'polypeptide(L)'
;MSTSKPQRSPAKIEDIILRKIFYVTLTDSTTAAAAPDPRVVYLEMTAAEILSEGRDLLLSRDLMERVLIDRLSGTFPAAEQPFPYLVGCYRRAHEESRKIQSMKDKNLRSEMEIVTREAKRLAVSYCRIHLANPDMFGSVDDKPIGGVGVGMKKRSVSPLLPLIFSEVGSGSLDMFGGGSSSGGGAQSPPGFLDEFFKDSDFDNLDVILKELYEDLRSTVINVSVLGDFQPPLRALKYLVSLPVGAKSLVSHEWWVPRGAYMNGRAMELTSIVGPFFHISALPDNTLFKSQPDVG
;
A
#
# COMPACT_ATOMS: atom_id res chain seq x y z
N MET A 1 -50.77 11.63 -5.34
CA MET A 1 -50.19 10.94 -4.16
C MET A 1 -48.80 10.42 -4.54
N SER A 2 -47.75 11.25 -4.42
CA SER A 2 -46.38 10.79 -4.64
C SER A 2 -45.91 10.02 -3.42
N THR A 3 -45.86 8.69 -3.54
CA THR A 3 -45.29 7.81 -2.52
C THR A 3 -43.86 8.26 -2.23
N SER A 4 -43.58 8.74 -1.02
CA SER A 4 -42.21 9.04 -0.61
C SER A 4 -41.39 7.74 -0.68
N LYS A 5 -40.23 7.79 -1.34
CA LYS A 5 -39.32 6.64 -1.36
C LYS A 5 -39.02 6.24 0.09
N PRO A 6 -39.02 4.94 0.44
CA PRO A 6 -38.70 4.52 1.79
C PRO A 6 -37.30 5.00 2.17
N GLN A 7 -37.23 5.87 3.17
CA GLN A 7 -35.97 6.43 3.66
C GLN A 7 -35.23 5.31 4.41
N ARG A 8 -34.01 4.98 3.97
CA ARG A 8 -33.19 3.96 4.61
C ARG A 8 -32.76 4.44 6.00
N SER A 9 -32.74 3.55 6.98
CA SER A 9 -32.23 3.88 8.32
C SER A 9 -30.72 4.14 8.29
N PRO A 10 -30.16 4.93 9.24
CA PRO A 10 -28.72 5.21 9.30
C PRO A 10 -27.86 3.95 9.32
N ALA A 11 -28.23 2.94 10.13
CA ALA A 11 -27.53 1.66 10.20
C ALA A 11 -27.50 0.91 8.85
N LYS A 12 -28.58 1.00 8.06
CA LYS A 12 -28.60 0.41 6.71
C LYS A 12 -27.73 1.18 5.72
N ILE A 13 -27.55 2.49 5.92
CA ILE A 13 -26.68 3.31 5.06
C ILE A 13 -25.21 3.00 5.39
N GLU A 14 -24.89 2.91 6.68
CA GLU A 14 -23.59 2.49 7.20
C GLU A 14 -23.19 1.12 6.66
N ASP A 15 -24.06 0.12 6.80
CA ASP A 15 -23.84 -1.23 6.28
C ASP A 15 -23.52 -1.21 4.78
N ILE A 16 -24.29 -0.49 3.97
CA ILE A 16 -24.06 -0.37 2.52
C ILE A 16 -22.70 0.26 2.22
N ILE A 17 -22.30 1.29 2.96
CA ILE A 17 -21.00 1.96 2.77
C ILE A 17 -19.86 0.98 3.12
N LEU A 18 -19.97 0.27 4.25
CA LEU A 18 -18.92 -0.64 4.70
C LEU A 18 -18.78 -1.86 3.81
N ARG A 19 -19.88 -2.44 3.31
CA ARG A 19 -19.84 -3.54 2.32
C ARG A 19 -19.09 -3.11 1.07
N LYS A 20 -19.29 -1.88 0.60
CA LYS A 20 -18.56 -1.33 -0.56
C LYS A 20 -17.10 -1.07 -0.26
N ILE A 21 -16.77 -0.55 0.92
CA ILE A 21 -15.38 -0.24 1.29
C ILE A 21 -14.57 -1.53 1.44
N PHE A 22 -15.09 -2.52 2.16
CA PHE A 22 -14.37 -3.76 2.45
C PHE A 22 -14.60 -4.86 1.41
N TYR A 23 -15.52 -4.72 0.46
CA TYR A 23 -15.89 -5.80 -0.47
C TYR A 23 -16.20 -7.10 0.29
N VAL A 24 -17.10 -6.99 1.26
CA VAL A 24 -17.56 -8.11 2.07
C VAL A 24 -19.07 -8.09 2.21
N THR A 25 -19.64 -9.24 2.51
CA THR A 25 -21.06 -9.41 2.85
C THR A 25 -21.20 -10.36 4.03
N LEU A 26 -22.16 -10.08 4.91
CA LEU A 26 -22.54 -10.95 6.03
C LEU A 26 -23.75 -11.84 5.71
N THR A 27 -24.33 -11.67 4.53
CA THR A 27 -25.45 -12.47 4.05
C THR A 27 -25.01 -13.24 2.83
N ASP A 28 -25.35 -14.52 2.77
CA ASP A 28 -25.04 -15.37 1.62
C ASP A 28 -25.74 -14.82 0.37
N SER A 29 -24.93 -14.38 -0.59
CA SER A 29 -25.38 -13.75 -1.83
C SER A 29 -25.69 -14.77 -2.94
N THR A 30 -25.49 -16.08 -2.71
CA THR A 30 -25.89 -17.14 -3.65
C THR A 30 -27.40 -17.14 -3.93
N THR A 31 -28.20 -16.49 -3.08
CA THR A 31 -29.66 -16.33 -3.25
C THR A 31 -30.08 -15.00 -3.91
N ALA A 32 -29.14 -14.10 -4.23
CA ALA A 32 -29.46 -12.82 -4.87
C ALA A 32 -29.63 -12.95 -6.40
N ALA A 33 -30.66 -12.30 -6.95
CA ALA A 33 -31.07 -12.39 -8.37
C ALA A 33 -30.07 -11.79 -9.39
N ALA A 34 -28.96 -11.21 -8.93
CA ALA A 34 -27.89 -10.66 -9.77
C ALA A 34 -26.58 -11.31 -9.38
N ALA A 35 -25.76 -11.69 -10.36
CA ALA A 35 -24.44 -12.26 -10.12
C ALA A 35 -23.63 -11.29 -9.23
N PRO A 36 -23.24 -11.68 -8.01
CA PRO A 36 -22.47 -10.83 -7.13
C PRO A 36 -21.09 -10.53 -7.76
N ASP A 37 -20.57 -9.32 -7.52
CA ASP A 37 -19.19 -8.98 -7.91
C ASP A 37 -18.26 -10.04 -7.30
N PRO A 38 -17.45 -10.75 -8.10
CA PRO A 38 -16.65 -11.88 -7.61
C PRO A 38 -15.63 -11.47 -6.52
N ARG A 39 -15.34 -10.16 -6.40
CA ARG A 39 -14.45 -9.62 -5.37
C ARG A 39 -15.11 -9.49 -4.00
N VAL A 40 -16.44 -9.52 -3.94
CA VAL A 40 -17.19 -9.40 -2.69
C VAL A 40 -17.21 -10.76 -1.99
N VAL A 41 -16.61 -10.80 -0.81
CA VAL A 41 -16.43 -12.04 -0.04
C VAL A 41 -17.52 -12.20 1.01
N TYR A 42 -18.15 -13.37 1.05
CA TYR A 42 -19.03 -13.75 2.15
C TYR A 42 -18.20 -14.18 3.37
N LEU A 43 -18.39 -13.50 4.49
CA LEU A 43 -17.71 -13.80 5.76
C LEU A 43 -18.60 -14.68 6.64
N GLU A 44 -18.62 -15.98 6.34
CA GLU A 44 -19.49 -16.96 7.01
C GLU A 44 -19.24 -17.03 8.51
N MET A 45 -17.96 -17.08 8.93
CA MET A 45 -17.59 -17.16 10.35
C MET A 45 -18.00 -15.90 11.11
N THR A 46 -17.65 -14.72 10.60
CA THR A 46 -18.10 -13.45 11.21
C THR A 46 -19.63 -13.35 11.27
N ALA A 47 -20.34 -13.81 10.24
CA ALA A 47 -21.80 -13.81 10.24
C ALA A 47 -22.38 -14.73 11.33
N ALA A 48 -21.83 -15.94 11.49
CA ALA A 48 -22.24 -16.88 12.52
C ALA A 48 -22.01 -16.32 13.94
N GLU A 49 -20.88 -15.66 14.17
CA GLU A 49 -20.56 -14.99 15.45
C GLU A 49 -21.58 -13.90 15.77
N ILE A 50 -21.87 -13.01 14.81
CA ILE A 50 -22.84 -11.91 14.99
C ILE A 50 -24.24 -12.44 15.33
N LEU A 51 -24.67 -13.52 14.67
CA LEU A 51 -25.94 -14.17 14.98
C LEU A 51 -25.95 -14.80 16.38
N SER A 52 -24.83 -15.38 16.81
CA SER A 52 -24.70 -15.97 18.15
C SER A 52 -24.78 -14.92 19.26
N GLU A 53 -24.36 -13.68 18.98
CA GLU A 53 -24.48 -12.52 19.86
C GLU A 53 -25.91 -11.92 19.84
N GLY A 54 -26.81 -12.44 19.00
CA GLY A 54 -28.19 -11.94 18.85
C GLY A 54 -28.29 -10.61 18.10
N ARG A 55 -27.28 -10.27 17.29
CA ARG A 55 -27.22 -9.02 16.51
C ARG A 55 -27.68 -9.24 15.07
N ASP A 56 -28.19 -8.18 14.45
CA ASP A 56 -28.56 -8.19 13.03
C ASP A 56 -27.30 -8.29 12.14
N LEU A 57 -27.42 -8.96 10.99
CA LEU A 57 -26.36 -9.09 9.97
C LEU A 57 -26.13 -7.80 9.18
N LEU A 58 -25.82 -6.72 9.90
CA LEU A 58 -25.48 -5.41 9.38
C LEU A 58 -24.06 -5.05 9.79
N LEU A 59 -23.26 -4.61 8.84
CA LEU A 59 -21.94 -4.04 9.15
C LEU A 59 -22.12 -2.71 9.86
N SER A 60 -21.30 -2.52 10.89
CA SER A 60 -21.24 -1.31 11.69
C SER A 60 -19.79 -1.00 12.05
N ARG A 61 -19.57 0.22 12.55
CA ARG A 61 -18.26 0.73 12.95
C ARG A 61 -17.53 -0.18 13.94
N ASP A 62 -18.24 -0.74 14.91
CA ASP A 62 -17.68 -1.66 15.92
C ASP A 62 -17.23 -3.01 15.35
N LEU A 63 -17.71 -3.37 14.15
CA LEU A 63 -17.36 -4.62 13.49
C LEU A 63 -16.23 -4.47 12.47
N MET A 64 -15.79 -3.24 12.14
CA MET A 64 -14.84 -3.01 11.04
C MET A 64 -13.54 -3.80 11.18
N GLU A 65 -12.94 -3.80 12.37
CA GLU A 65 -11.68 -4.49 12.60
C GLU A 65 -11.84 -6.01 12.52
N ARG A 66 -12.90 -6.55 13.14
CA ARG A 66 -13.22 -7.99 13.07
C ARG A 66 -13.41 -8.46 11.63
N VAL A 67 -14.21 -7.71 10.88
CA VAL A 67 -14.51 -7.97 9.46
C VAL A 67 -13.25 -7.88 8.60
N LEU A 68 -12.39 -6.89 8.87
CA LEU A 68 -11.13 -6.73 8.14
C LEU A 68 -10.18 -7.91 8.40
N ILE A 69 -10.04 -8.32 9.67
CA ILE A 69 -9.20 -9.46 10.06
C ILE A 69 -9.68 -10.75 9.40
N ASP A 70 -10.99 -11.06 9.48
CA ASP A 70 -11.56 -12.25 8.85
C ASP A 70 -11.32 -12.24 7.33
N ARG A 71 -11.52 -11.08 6.69
CA ARG A 71 -11.27 -10.92 5.25
C ARG A 71 -9.79 -11.10 4.88
N LEU A 72 -8.86 -10.64 5.70
CA LEU A 72 -7.41 -10.76 5.44
C LEU A 72 -6.87 -12.15 5.77
N SER A 73 -7.44 -12.83 6.75
CA SER A 73 -6.98 -14.15 7.23
C SER A 73 -7.62 -15.31 6.47
N GLY A 74 -8.81 -15.09 5.90
CA GLY A 74 -9.52 -16.10 5.12
C GLY A 74 -8.92 -16.34 3.74
N THR A 75 -9.05 -17.57 3.24
CA THR A 75 -8.64 -17.95 1.90
C THR A 75 -9.85 -17.89 0.96
N PHE A 76 -9.87 -16.92 0.04
CA PHE A 76 -10.96 -16.76 -0.91
C PHE A 76 -10.42 -16.79 -2.35
N PRO A 77 -10.98 -17.60 -3.27
CA PRO A 77 -10.40 -17.81 -4.61
C PRO A 77 -10.23 -16.55 -5.47
N ALA A 78 -11.09 -15.55 -5.28
CA ALA A 78 -11.06 -14.28 -6.01
C ALA A 78 -10.54 -13.11 -5.16
N ALA A 79 -9.95 -13.39 -3.99
CA ALA A 79 -9.41 -12.35 -3.14
C ALA A 79 -8.14 -11.72 -3.72
N GLU A 80 -8.13 -10.39 -3.74
CA GLU A 80 -6.91 -9.61 -3.89
C GLU A 80 -5.92 -9.90 -2.75
N GLN A 81 -4.62 -9.79 -3.04
CA GLN A 81 -3.55 -9.88 -2.03
C GLN A 81 -3.73 -8.80 -0.95
N PRO A 82 -3.25 -9.03 0.29
CA PRO A 82 -3.51 -8.15 1.43
C PRO A 82 -3.19 -6.67 1.18
N PHE A 83 -1.98 -6.35 0.70
CA PHE A 83 -1.59 -4.95 0.48
C PHE A 83 -2.43 -4.23 -0.60
N PRO A 84 -2.57 -4.75 -1.84
CA PRO A 84 -3.46 -4.15 -2.85
C PRO A 84 -4.91 -3.99 -2.36
N TYR A 85 -5.43 -4.99 -1.65
CA TYR A 85 -6.77 -4.96 -1.09
C TYR A 85 -6.95 -3.80 -0.09
N LEU A 86 -6.00 -3.62 0.83
CA LEU A 86 -6.04 -2.55 1.84
C LEU A 86 -5.92 -1.15 1.22
N VAL A 87 -5.05 -0.97 0.23
CA VAL A 87 -4.97 0.26 -0.56
C VAL A 87 -6.30 0.51 -1.30
N GLY A 88 -6.93 -0.55 -1.80
CA GLY A 88 -8.27 -0.54 -2.38
C GLY A 88 -9.35 -0.11 -1.38
N CYS A 89 -9.31 -0.60 -0.13
CA CYS A 89 -10.21 -0.17 0.94
C CYS A 89 -10.09 1.32 1.20
N TYR A 90 -8.87 1.85 1.31
CA TYR A 90 -8.64 3.28 1.48
C TYR A 90 -9.22 4.09 0.31
N ARG A 91 -8.96 3.66 -0.94
CA ARG A 91 -9.50 4.32 -2.14
C ARG A 91 -11.02 4.36 -2.14
N ARG A 92 -11.67 3.22 -1.88
CA ARG A 92 -13.14 3.13 -1.83
C ARG A 92 -13.71 3.97 -0.70
N ALA A 93 -13.05 4.02 0.47
CA ALA A 93 -13.43 4.90 1.56
C ALA A 93 -13.29 6.39 1.20
N HIS A 94 -12.24 6.76 0.44
CA HIS A 94 -12.09 8.10 -0.10
C HIS A 94 -13.23 8.46 -1.08
N GLU A 95 -13.57 7.57 -2.01
CA GLU A 95 -14.68 7.77 -2.94
C GLU A 95 -16.04 7.90 -2.23
N GLU A 96 -16.34 7.04 -1.25
CA GLU A 96 -17.57 7.16 -0.46
C GLU A 96 -17.59 8.45 0.37
N SER A 97 -16.45 8.89 0.93
CA SER A 97 -16.36 10.18 1.63
C SER A 97 -16.72 11.37 0.74
N ARG A 98 -16.36 11.32 -0.55
CA ARG A 98 -16.77 12.34 -1.55
C ARG A 98 -18.27 12.31 -1.81
N LYS A 99 -18.88 11.12 -1.87
CA LYS A 99 -20.33 10.97 -2.08
C LYS A 99 -21.12 11.47 -0.86
N ILE A 100 -20.63 11.22 0.35
CA ILE A 100 -21.24 11.67 1.61
C ILE A 100 -21.37 13.20 1.67
N GLN A 101 -20.44 13.96 1.07
CA GLN A 101 -20.54 15.43 1.02
C GLN A 101 -21.82 15.94 0.36
N SER A 102 -22.44 15.15 -0.52
CA SER A 102 -23.70 15.49 -1.20
C SER A 102 -24.96 15.19 -0.37
N MET A 103 -24.82 14.59 0.81
CA MET A 103 -25.95 14.28 1.68
C MET A 103 -26.57 15.58 2.25
N LYS A 104 -27.91 15.66 2.20
CA LYS A 104 -28.67 16.81 2.69
C LYS A 104 -28.76 16.87 4.21
N ASP A 105 -28.90 15.71 4.84
CA ASP A 105 -28.98 15.59 6.30
C ASP A 105 -27.58 15.73 6.91
N LYS A 106 -27.38 16.80 7.68
CA LYS A 106 -26.09 17.15 8.28
C LYS A 106 -25.66 16.15 9.36
N ASN A 107 -26.60 15.62 10.15
CA ASN A 107 -26.27 14.70 11.23
C ASN A 107 -25.88 13.34 10.66
N LEU A 108 -26.68 12.84 9.71
CA LEU A 108 -26.34 11.61 9.00
C LEU A 108 -25.00 11.75 8.26
N ARG A 109 -24.78 12.90 7.62
CA ARG A 109 -23.52 13.21 6.94
C ARG A 109 -22.33 13.13 7.91
N SER A 110 -22.38 13.77 9.07
CA SER A 110 -21.28 13.74 10.04
C SER A 110 -21.00 12.34 10.57
N GLU A 111 -22.05 11.55 10.82
CA GLU A 111 -21.88 10.14 11.23
C GLU A 111 -21.18 9.32 10.14
N MET A 112 -21.59 9.45 8.87
CA MET A 112 -20.96 8.71 7.77
C MET A 112 -19.54 9.20 7.45
N GLU A 113 -19.24 10.48 7.67
CA GLU A 113 -17.87 11.01 7.61
C GLU A 113 -16.97 10.36 8.67
N ILE A 114 -17.47 10.11 9.89
CA ILE A 114 -16.74 9.38 10.93
C ILE A 114 -16.46 7.94 10.49
N VAL A 115 -17.48 7.24 9.99
CA VAL A 115 -17.39 5.85 9.50
C VAL A 115 -16.32 5.72 8.41
N THR A 116 -16.35 6.57 7.38
CA THR A 116 -15.37 6.51 6.28
C THR A 116 -13.96 6.90 6.72
N ARG A 117 -13.81 7.86 7.64
CA ARG A 117 -12.51 8.23 8.21
C ARG A 117 -11.90 7.08 9.01
N GLU A 118 -12.70 6.36 9.80
CA GLU A 118 -12.23 5.21 10.55
C GLU A 118 -11.80 4.07 9.63
N ALA A 119 -12.56 3.78 8.58
CA ALA A 119 -12.17 2.79 7.59
C ALA A 119 -10.83 3.11 6.90
N LYS A 120 -10.57 4.39 6.58
CA LYS A 120 -9.26 4.85 6.06
C LYS A 120 -8.13 4.60 7.05
N ARG A 121 -8.33 5.04 8.31
CA ARG A 121 -7.35 4.85 9.39
C ARG A 121 -7.01 3.37 9.58
N LEU A 122 -8.03 2.51 9.60
CA LEU A 122 -7.88 1.07 9.76
C LEU A 122 -7.13 0.45 8.57
N ALA A 123 -7.49 0.81 7.34
CA ALA A 123 -6.80 0.34 6.14
C ALA A 123 -5.30 0.71 6.14
N VAL A 124 -4.96 1.94 6.52
CA VAL A 124 -3.55 2.40 6.65
C VAL A 124 -2.83 1.64 7.76
N SER A 125 -3.47 1.46 8.92
CA SER A 125 -2.88 0.73 10.04
C SER A 125 -2.52 -0.70 9.65
N TYR A 126 -3.44 -1.41 9.00
CA TYR A 126 -3.21 -2.78 8.55
C TYR A 126 -2.21 -2.86 7.39
N CYS A 127 -2.10 -1.82 6.53
CA CYS A 127 -1.00 -1.75 5.54
C CYS A 127 0.36 -1.76 6.24
N ARG A 128 0.53 -0.94 7.29
CA ARG A 128 1.79 -0.88 8.05
C ARG A 128 2.10 -2.21 8.72
N ILE A 129 1.10 -2.82 9.38
CA ILE A 129 1.26 -4.10 10.05
C ILE A 129 1.69 -5.19 9.06
N HIS A 130 1.02 -5.27 7.91
CA HIS A 130 1.35 -6.24 6.87
C HIS A 130 2.72 -5.98 6.23
N LEU A 131 3.10 -4.73 5.97
CA LEU A 131 4.42 -4.43 5.41
C LEU A 131 5.56 -4.68 6.42
N ALA A 132 5.32 -4.43 7.71
CA ALA A 132 6.27 -4.78 8.75
C ALA A 132 6.39 -6.30 8.97
N ASN A 133 5.32 -7.05 8.65
CA ASN A 133 5.24 -8.50 8.83
C ASN A 133 4.51 -9.17 7.63
N PRO A 134 5.19 -9.37 6.49
CA PRO A 134 4.55 -9.85 5.26
C PRO A 134 3.86 -11.22 5.40
N ASP A 135 4.40 -12.09 6.27
CA ASP A 135 3.88 -13.44 6.51
C ASP A 135 2.63 -13.47 7.43
N MET A 136 2.15 -12.32 7.94
CA MET A 136 1.03 -12.26 8.90
C MET A 136 -0.31 -12.70 8.31
N PHE A 137 -0.61 -12.30 7.06
CA PHE A 137 -1.84 -12.63 6.35
C PHE A 137 -1.43 -13.50 5.18
N GLY A 138 -1.57 -14.82 5.34
CA GLY A 138 -0.94 -15.84 4.49
C GLY A 138 -0.93 -15.50 3.00
N SER A 139 0.24 -15.68 2.36
CA SER A 139 0.38 -15.44 0.94
C SER A 139 -0.10 -16.66 0.15
N VAL A 140 -0.93 -16.44 -0.87
CA VAL A 140 -1.48 -17.50 -1.73
C VAL A 140 -0.37 -18.26 -2.50
N ASP A 141 0.85 -17.72 -2.53
CA ASP A 141 2.01 -18.29 -3.23
C ASP A 141 2.84 -19.30 -2.39
N ASP A 142 2.44 -19.62 -1.16
CA ASP A 142 3.06 -20.70 -0.35
C ASP A 142 2.61 -22.10 -0.83
N LYS A 143 2.82 -22.41 -2.11
CA LYS A 143 2.91 -23.81 -2.55
C LYS A 143 4.28 -24.34 -2.12
N PRO A 144 4.35 -25.40 -1.30
CA PRO A 144 5.62 -26.04 -1.00
C PRO A 144 6.10 -26.75 -2.27
N ILE A 145 7.02 -26.12 -3.00
CA ILE A 145 7.82 -26.85 -3.98
C ILE A 145 8.70 -27.79 -3.17
N GLY A 146 8.39 -29.09 -3.23
CA GLY A 146 9.21 -30.12 -2.63
C GLY A 146 10.67 -29.95 -3.05
N GLY A 147 11.51 -29.61 -2.09
CA GLY A 147 12.93 -29.35 -2.32
C GLY A 147 13.58 -28.81 -1.06
N VAL A 148 14.31 -29.69 -0.38
CA VAL A 148 15.17 -29.34 0.76
C VAL A 148 16.11 -28.21 0.35
N GLY A 149 15.92 -27.05 0.94
CA GLY A 149 16.82 -25.91 0.80
C GLY A 149 16.32 -24.77 1.68
N VAL A 150 17.15 -24.36 2.65
CA VAL A 150 17.03 -23.06 3.32
C VAL A 150 17.33 -22.01 2.26
N GLY A 151 16.34 -21.74 1.41
CA GLY A 151 16.42 -20.82 0.30
C GLY A 151 16.03 -19.43 0.78
N MET A 152 16.98 -18.49 0.69
CA MET A 152 16.74 -17.05 0.76
C MET A 152 15.43 -16.75 0.01
N LYS A 153 14.34 -16.41 0.73
CA LYS A 153 13.09 -15.98 0.09
C LYS A 153 13.46 -14.85 -0.88
N LYS A 154 13.15 -15.01 -2.17
CA LYS A 154 13.43 -14.00 -3.20
C LYS A 154 12.71 -12.72 -2.76
N ARG A 155 13.45 -11.73 -2.27
CA ARG A 155 12.89 -10.48 -1.73
C ARG A 155 12.12 -9.81 -2.87
N SER A 156 10.80 -9.84 -2.80
CA SER A 156 9.95 -9.09 -3.72
C SER A 156 10.06 -7.62 -3.37
N VAL A 157 10.33 -6.77 -4.36
CA VAL A 157 10.35 -5.31 -4.21
C VAL A 157 9.08 -4.86 -3.50
N SER A 158 9.22 -3.97 -2.51
CA SER A 158 8.14 -3.44 -1.70
C SER A 158 6.99 -2.92 -2.58
N PRO A 159 5.74 -3.35 -2.33
CA PRO A 159 4.59 -2.89 -3.11
C PRO A 159 4.24 -1.41 -2.83
N LEU A 160 4.89 -0.78 -1.85
CA LEU A 160 4.78 0.66 -1.57
C LEU A 160 5.58 1.50 -2.59
N LEU A 161 6.66 0.95 -3.16
CA LEU A 161 7.55 1.69 -4.05
C LEU A 161 6.86 2.20 -5.33
N PRO A 162 6.02 1.40 -6.03
CA PRO A 162 5.23 1.90 -7.17
C PRO A 162 4.28 3.04 -6.81
N LEU A 163 3.70 3.04 -5.60
CA LEU A 163 2.81 4.11 -5.14
C LEU A 163 3.58 5.43 -4.95
N ILE A 164 4.78 5.35 -4.38
CA ILE A 164 5.66 6.51 -4.20
C ILE A 164 6.13 7.04 -5.57
N PHE A 165 6.51 6.16 -6.50
CA PHE A 165 6.85 6.56 -7.87
C PHE A 165 5.69 7.27 -8.57
N SER A 166 4.46 6.78 -8.40
CA SER A 166 3.28 7.46 -8.92
C SER A 166 3.09 8.85 -8.29
N GLU A 167 3.32 9.00 -6.99
CA GLU A 167 3.17 10.29 -6.29
C GLU A 167 4.20 11.31 -6.81
N VAL A 168 5.48 10.93 -6.83
CA VAL A 168 6.58 11.83 -7.21
C VAL A 168 6.71 12.02 -8.73
N GLY A 169 6.17 11.09 -9.52
CA GLY A 169 6.13 11.16 -10.98
C GLY A 169 5.04 12.09 -11.51
N SER A 170 3.93 12.24 -10.77
CA SER A 170 2.77 13.04 -11.21
C SER A 170 3.02 14.56 -11.26
N GLY A 171 4.07 15.05 -10.59
CA GLY A 171 4.33 16.48 -10.38
C GLY A 171 5.34 17.14 -11.33
N SER A 172 5.98 16.40 -12.23
CA SER A 172 6.99 16.98 -13.13
C SER A 172 6.58 16.79 -14.58
N LEU A 173 6.32 17.93 -15.24
CA LEU A 173 6.34 18.07 -16.68
C LEU A 173 7.50 17.26 -17.28
N ASP A 174 7.21 16.41 -18.27
CA ASP A 174 8.18 15.76 -19.17
C ASP A 174 8.96 16.83 -19.97
N MET A 175 9.82 17.59 -19.30
CA MET A 175 10.59 18.70 -19.88
C MET A 175 11.80 18.23 -20.70
N PHE A 176 12.12 16.93 -20.70
CA PHE A 176 13.05 16.32 -21.65
C PHE A 176 12.36 15.13 -22.31
N GLY A 177 12.05 15.30 -23.60
CA GLY A 177 11.13 14.48 -24.37
C GLY A 177 11.37 12.97 -24.27
N GLY A 178 10.35 12.27 -23.80
CA GLY A 178 10.27 10.82 -23.73
C GLY A 178 8.84 10.41 -23.40
N GLY A 179 7.88 10.86 -24.20
CA GLY A 179 6.49 10.48 -24.06
C GLY A 179 6.34 8.97 -24.13
N SER A 180 6.11 8.36 -22.98
CA SER A 180 5.50 7.03 -22.85
C SER A 180 4.42 7.13 -21.79
N SER A 181 3.27 7.65 -22.21
CA SER A 181 2.00 7.33 -21.59
C SER A 181 1.75 5.83 -21.77
N SER A 182 2.37 5.02 -20.93
CA SER A 182 2.13 3.57 -20.87
C SER A 182 2.29 3.08 -19.44
N GLY A 183 1.16 2.83 -18.79
CA GLY A 183 1.13 2.04 -17.57
C GLY A 183 -0.11 2.35 -16.77
N GLY A 184 -1.08 1.45 -16.80
CA GLY A 184 -2.08 1.33 -15.73
C GLY A 184 -1.43 0.89 -14.42
N GLY A 185 -0.40 1.61 -13.97
CA GLY A 185 0.29 1.41 -12.72
C GLY A 185 -0.60 1.80 -11.55
N ALA A 186 -0.36 1.19 -10.41
CA ALA A 186 -1.09 1.46 -9.18
C ALA A 186 -0.91 2.92 -8.78
N GLN A 187 -1.90 3.77 -9.08
CA GLN A 187 -1.92 5.15 -8.60
C GLN A 187 -2.16 5.16 -7.09
N SER A 188 -1.37 5.94 -6.37
CA SER A 188 -1.61 6.20 -4.95
C SER A 188 -2.98 6.87 -4.76
N PRO A 189 -3.87 6.34 -3.90
CA PRO A 189 -5.10 7.04 -3.58
C PRO A 189 -4.80 8.40 -2.93
N PRO A 190 -5.59 9.47 -3.19
CA PRO A 190 -5.32 10.79 -2.65
C PRO A 190 -5.23 10.80 -1.12
N GLY A 191 -4.11 11.31 -0.59
CA GLY A 191 -3.84 11.40 0.85
C GLY A 191 -3.39 10.09 1.51
N PHE A 192 -3.30 8.97 0.76
CA PHE A 192 -2.90 7.68 1.33
C PHE A 192 -1.49 7.71 1.90
N LEU A 193 -0.50 8.18 1.13
CA LEU A 193 0.89 8.21 1.59
C LEU A 193 1.10 9.19 2.74
N ASP A 194 0.42 10.33 2.71
CA ASP A 194 0.44 11.30 3.81
C ASP A 194 -0.07 10.64 5.10
N GLU A 195 -1.23 9.97 5.05
CA GLU A 195 -1.74 9.22 6.19
C GLU A 195 -0.83 8.06 6.55
N PHE A 196 -0.24 7.35 5.58
CA PHE A 196 0.63 6.20 5.80
C PHE A 196 1.86 6.55 6.62
N PHE A 197 2.53 7.67 6.33
CA PHE A 197 3.73 8.09 7.05
C PHE A 197 3.45 8.96 8.28
N LYS A 198 2.25 9.50 8.42
CA LYS A 198 1.86 10.38 9.53
C LYS A 198 1.52 9.61 10.82
N ASP A 199 1.79 10.24 11.97
CA ASP A 199 1.37 9.83 13.33
C ASP A 199 1.61 8.33 13.62
N SER A 200 2.73 7.79 13.13
CA SER A 200 3.10 6.39 13.29
C SER A 200 4.20 6.21 14.31
N ASP A 201 4.22 5.04 14.96
CA ASP A 201 5.37 4.63 15.77
C ASP A 201 6.60 4.45 14.87
N PHE A 202 7.72 5.05 15.29
CA PHE A 202 8.97 5.01 14.54
C PHE A 202 9.45 3.58 14.36
N ASP A 203 9.35 2.74 15.40
CA ASP A 203 9.90 1.38 15.35
C ASP A 203 9.20 0.52 14.29
N ASN A 204 7.89 0.69 14.13
CA ASN A 204 7.11 0.01 13.09
C ASN A 204 7.44 0.52 11.68
N LEU A 205 7.61 1.84 11.52
CA LEU A 205 7.95 2.41 10.21
C LEU A 205 9.41 2.17 9.83
N ASP A 206 10.32 2.08 10.79
CA ASP A 206 11.77 1.95 10.54
C ASP A 206 12.08 0.67 9.76
N VAL A 207 11.43 -0.45 10.09
CA VAL A 207 11.59 -1.72 9.35
C VAL A 207 11.15 -1.56 7.89
N ILE A 208 9.99 -0.93 7.66
CA ILE A 208 9.43 -0.70 6.33
C ILE A 208 10.32 0.25 5.51
N LEU A 209 10.77 1.34 6.13
CA LEU A 209 11.59 2.37 5.49
C LEU A 209 12.98 1.83 5.13
N LYS A 210 13.60 1.02 5.99
CA LYS A 210 14.88 0.37 5.70
C LYS A 210 14.79 -0.54 4.48
N GLU A 211 13.77 -1.38 4.41
CA GLU A 211 13.53 -2.22 3.22
C GLU A 211 13.27 -1.37 1.98
N LEU A 212 12.48 -0.31 2.10
CA LEU A 212 12.20 0.60 0.99
C LEU A 212 13.48 1.28 0.46
N TYR A 213 14.42 1.66 1.33
CA TYR A 213 15.70 2.22 0.90
C TYR A 213 16.57 1.21 0.18
N GLU A 214 16.58 -0.06 0.61
CA GLU A 214 17.30 -1.14 -0.07
C GLU A 214 16.72 -1.45 -1.45
N ASP A 215 15.39 -1.47 -1.55
CA ASP A 215 14.70 -1.63 -2.83
C ASP A 215 15.02 -0.46 -3.76
N LEU A 216 14.95 0.78 -3.25
CA LEU A 216 15.25 1.99 -4.01
C LEU A 216 16.70 1.99 -4.49
N ARG A 217 17.66 1.64 -3.64
CA ARG A 217 19.07 1.45 -3.98
C ARG A 217 19.23 0.43 -5.10
N SER A 218 18.54 -0.70 -5.00
CA SER A 218 18.59 -1.77 -5.99
C SER A 218 18.08 -1.32 -7.36
N THR A 219 17.13 -0.39 -7.42
CA THR A 219 16.66 0.16 -8.71
C THR A 219 17.68 1.05 -9.42
N VAL A 220 18.68 1.60 -8.70
CA VAL A 220 19.61 2.60 -9.25
C VAL A 220 21.01 2.04 -9.49
N ILE A 221 21.35 0.89 -8.90
CA ILE A 221 22.72 0.36 -8.84
C ILE A 221 23.44 0.25 -10.20
N ASN A 222 22.70 0.00 -11.29
CA ASN A 222 23.25 -0.12 -12.64
C ASN A 222 22.67 0.90 -13.63
N VAL A 223 22.06 1.98 -13.13
CA VAL A 223 21.40 2.99 -13.99
C VAL A 223 22.40 4.10 -14.34
N SER A 224 22.53 4.40 -15.63
CA SER A 224 23.34 5.53 -16.11
C SER A 224 22.54 6.84 -16.15
N VAL A 225 23.21 7.95 -16.47
CA VAL A 225 22.57 9.27 -16.69
C VAL A 225 21.57 9.24 -17.85
N LEU A 226 21.74 8.32 -18.80
CA LEU A 226 20.81 8.14 -19.92
C LEU A 226 19.64 7.21 -19.56
N GLY A 227 19.68 6.57 -18.40
CA GLY A 227 18.62 5.69 -17.89
C GLY A 227 17.57 6.42 -17.05
N ASP A 228 16.61 5.66 -16.53
CA ASP A 228 15.49 6.20 -15.76
C ASP A 228 15.82 6.38 -14.26
N PHE A 229 16.78 7.26 -13.97
CA PHE A 229 17.22 7.52 -12.59
C PHE A 229 16.35 8.55 -11.85
N GLN A 230 15.52 9.32 -12.58
CA GLN A 230 14.77 10.42 -12.00
C GLN A 230 13.69 9.96 -11.00
N PRO A 231 12.85 8.93 -11.27
CA PRO A 231 11.85 8.50 -10.32
C PRO A 231 12.46 7.99 -9.00
N PRO A 232 13.52 7.15 -9.01
CA PRO A 232 14.19 6.76 -7.77
C PRO A 232 14.77 7.93 -6.99
N LEU A 233 15.40 8.91 -7.65
CA LEU A 233 15.96 10.08 -7.00
C LEU A 233 14.87 10.98 -6.38
N ARG A 234 13.75 11.17 -7.09
CA ARG A 234 12.60 11.93 -6.56
C ARG A 234 11.96 11.21 -5.38
N ALA A 235 11.87 9.89 -5.42
CA ALA A 235 11.37 9.08 -4.30
C ALA A 235 12.29 9.19 -3.08
N LEU A 236 13.62 9.13 -3.26
CA LEU A 236 14.58 9.36 -2.17
C LEU A 236 14.37 10.74 -1.54
N LYS A 237 14.26 11.79 -2.37
CA LYS A 237 13.99 13.15 -1.90
C LYS A 237 12.67 13.25 -1.13
N TYR A 238 11.61 12.61 -1.60
CA TYR A 238 10.31 12.56 -0.92
C TYR A 238 10.44 11.88 0.45
N LEU A 239 11.03 10.70 0.53
CA LEU A 239 11.19 9.96 1.78
C LEU A 239 12.02 10.73 2.81
N VAL A 240 13.13 11.34 2.39
CA VAL A 240 14.00 12.13 3.28
C VAL A 240 13.36 13.46 3.70
N SER A 241 12.35 13.96 2.97
CA SER A 241 11.58 15.12 3.42
C SER A 241 10.70 14.82 4.64
N LEU A 242 10.42 13.55 4.90
CA LEU A 242 9.70 13.08 6.08
C LEU A 242 10.69 12.93 7.25
N PRO A 243 10.43 13.49 8.45
CA PRO A 243 11.34 13.38 9.59
C PRO A 243 11.69 11.92 9.97
N VAL A 244 10.69 11.03 9.93
CA VAL A 244 10.89 9.59 10.18
C VAL A 244 11.71 8.92 9.09
N GLY A 245 11.53 9.34 7.83
CA GLY A 245 12.29 8.85 6.69
C GLY A 245 13.77 9.23 6.79
N ALA A 246 14.06 10.50 7.07
CA ALA A 246 15.43 10.95 7.30
C ALA A 246 16.10 10.24 8.48
N LYS A 247 15.38 10.10 9.61
CA LYS A 247 15.87 9.37 10.80
C LYS A 247 16.18 7.90 10.51
N SER A 248 15.30 7.23 9.76
CA SER A 248 15.49 5.82 9.37
C SER A 248 16.66 5.65 8.38
N LEU A 249 16.85 6.61 7.47
CA LEU A 249 17.95 6.57 6.52
C LEU A 249 19.32 6.63 7.23
N VAL A 250 19.48 7.55 8.19
CA VAL A 250 20.75 7.70 8.92
C VAL A 250 20.99 6.61 9.96
N SER A 251 19.93 5.94 10.42
CA SER A 251 20.02 4.78 11.32
C SER A 251 20.28 3.46 10.58
N HIS A 252 20.25 3.47 9.24
CA HIS A 252 20.46 2.30 8.40
C HIS A 252 21.89 1.74 8.54
N GLU A 253 22.05 0.42 8.57
CA GLU A 253 23.36 -0.22 8.74
C GLU A 253 24.34 0.13 7.60
N TRP A 254 23.82 0.25 6.38
CA TRP A 254 24.56 0.65 5.18
C TRP A 254 24.62 2.16 4.96
N TRP A 255 24.21 3.01 5.93
CA TRP A 255 24.41 4.46 5.82
C TRP A 255 25.91 4.80 5.75
N VAL A 256 26.67 4.30 6.72
CA VAL A 256 28.15 4.35 6.75
C VAL A 256 28.68 2.92 6.90
N PRO A 257 28.94 2.22 5.78
CA PRO A 257 29.51 0.88 5.79
C PRO A 257 30.82 0.85 6.57
N ARG A 258 31.02 -0.17 7.41
CA ARG A 258 32.24 -0.34 8.23
C ARG A 258 33.02 -1.58 7.80
N GLY A 259 34.34 -1.50 7.78
CA GLY A 259 35.21 -2.65 7.49
C GLY A 259 36.68 -2.27 7.33
N ALA A 260 37.58 -3.23 7.55
CA ALA A 260 39.03 -3.02 7.47
C ALA A 260 39.53 -2.59 6.07
N TYR A 261 38.75 -2.88 5.02
CA TYR A 261 39.04 -2.56 3.62
C TYR A 261 38.12 -1.46 3.06
N MET A 262 37.44 -0.71 3.93
CA MET A 262 36.54 0.37 3.49
C MET A 262 37.34 1.55 2.95
N ASN A 263 37.20 1.81 1.65
CA ASN A 263 37.72 2.99 0.96
C ASN A 263 36.56 3.75 0.28
N GLY A 264 36.84 4.91 -0.31
CA GLY A 264 35.80 5.73 -0.96
C GLY A 264 35.01 4.94 -2.02
N ARG A 265 35.69 4.05 -2.75
CA ARG A 265 35.06 3.22 -3.77
C ARG A 265 34.13 2.15 -3.20
N ALA A 266 34.56 1.50 -2.13
CA ALA A 266 33.73 0.55 -1.41
C ALA A 266 32.49 1.25 -0.82
N MET A 267 32.63 2.49 -0.37
CA MET A 267 31.48 3.29 0.10
C MET A 267 30.47 3.57 -1.02
N GLU A 268 30.91 3.95 -2.22
CA GLU A 268 30.02 4.18 -3.37
C GLU A 268 29.20 2.93 -3.76
N LEU A 269 29.77 1.73 -3.59
CA LEU A 269 29.10 0.47 -3.94
C LEU A 269 28.19 -0.06 -2.83
N THR A 270 28.64 0.03 -1.59
CA THR A 270 28.00 -0.66 -0.46
C THR A 270 27.07 0.24 0.34
N SER A 271 27.21 1.56 0.23
CA SER A 271 26.33 2.49 0.95
C SER A 271 24.93 2.51 0.33
N ILE A 272 23.94 2.83 1.18
CA ILE A 272 22.55 3.02 0.79
C ILE A 272 22.36 4.17 -0.20
N VAL A 273 23.17 5.23 -0.09
CA VAL A 273 23.13 6.41 -0.97
C VAL A 273 24.15 6.36 -2.10
N GLY A 274 25.11 5.44 -2.03
CA GLY A 274 26.23 5.35 -2.98
C GLY A 274 25.78 5.30 -4.45
N PRO A 275 24.83 4.42 -4.84
CA PRO A 275 24.30 4.37 -6.20
C PRO A 275 23.72 5.67 -6.73
N PHE A 276 23.14 6.52 -5.88
CA PHE A 276 22.58 7.81 -6.31
C PHE A 276 23.67 8.84 -6.63
N PHE A 277 24.83 8.74 -5.99
CA PHE A 277 25.98 9.61 -6.27
C PHE A 277 26.84 9.12 -7.43
N HIS A 278 26.67 7.85 -7.82
CA HIS A 278 27.41 7.26 -8.94
C HIS A 278 26.86 7.67 -10.32
N ILE A 279 25.63 8.16 -10.40
CA ILE A 279 25.03 8.60 -11.67
C ILE A 279 25.82 9.80 -12.23
N SER A 280 26.67 9.53 -13.22
CA SER A 280 27.58 10.50 -13.83
C SER A 280 27.72 10.27 -15.34
N ALA A 281 27.96 11.35 -16.08
CA ALA A 281 28.24 11.31 -17.52
C ALA A 281 29.71 11.05 -17.83
N LEU A 282 30.55 10.97 -16.79
CA LEU A 282 31.97 10.68 -16.93
C LEU A 282 32.18 9.16 -16.97
N PRO A 283 32.94 8.63 -17.94
CA PRO A 283 33.25 7.21 -18.00
C PRO A 283 34.05 6.79 -16.77
N ASP A 284 33.56 5.77 -16.10
CA ASP A 284 34.19 5.19 -14.92
C ASP A 284 34.78 3.80 -15.27
N ASN A 285 35.77 3.35 -14.51
CA ASN A 285 36.48 2.11 -14.76
C ASN A 285 35.52 0.89 -14.87
N THR A 286 35.92 -0.11 -15.66
CA THR A 286 35.20 -1.34 -16.08
C THR A 286 34.36 -2.12 -15.06
N LEU A 287 34.49 -1.84 -13.76
CA LEU A 287 33.66 -2.39 -12.68
C LEU A 287 32.24 -1.81 -12.65
N PHE A 288 32.01 -0.64 -13.28
CA PHE A 288 30.74 0.09 -13.25
C PHE A 288 30.14 0.11 -14.65
N LYS A 289 29.61 -1.04 -15.06
CA LYS A 289 28.82 -1.12 -16.30
C LYS A 289 27.43 -0.59 -16.02
N SER A 290 27.29 0.72 -16.06
CA SER A 290 25.98 1.35 -16.07
C SER A 290 25.29 1.06 -17.41
N GLN A 291 23.96 0.99 -17.39
CA GLN A 291 23.16 0.84 -18.59
C GLN A 291 22.10 1.95 -18.65
N PRO A 292 21.87 2.55 -19.84
CA PRO A 292 22.63 2.36 -21.09
C PRO A 292 24.04 2.99 -21.04
N ASP A 293 24.96 2.44 -21.82
CA ASP A 293 26.38 2.84 -21.85
C ASP A 293 26.54 4.31 -22.30
N VAL A 294 27.41 5.06 -21.61
CA VAL A 294 27.64 6.50 -21.86
C VAL A 294 28.94 6.78 -22.64
N GLY A 295 29.70 5.75 -23.03
CA GLY A 295 30.84 5.86 -23.96
C GLY A 295 32.20 5.47 -23.37
#